data_AF-A0A1B8TRN6-F1
#
_entry.id   AF-A0A1B8TRN6-F1
#
_cell.length_a   1.000
_cell.length_b   1.000
_cell.length_c   1.000
_cell.angle_alpha   90.00
_cell.angle_beta   90.00
_cell.angle_gamma   90.00
#
_symmetry.space_group_name_H-M   'P 1'
#
loop_
_entity.id
_entity.type
_entity.pdbx_description
1 polymer ?
#
loop_
_entity_poly.entity_id
_entity_poly.type
_entity_poly.pdbx_seq_one_letter_code
_entity_poly.pdbx_strand_id
1 'polypeptide(L)'
;MRYFITLLICIALISMSSCRKDFSTVPSFGSLEFSKDTVFLDTVFTNIGSATYNLKVYNRGNKAITIPKITLENGSTSNYRLNVDGIPGKEFNDIDILAKDSIYVFVETTIDESTISDPLYTDRILFDNGANQQDVDLVTLVQDAYFIFPERDPITMKIDSLTIDGQATTIKGRYLTDTELIITKEKPTVIYGYAAVPANKTLTIEAGAKVYFHNNSGLIIDDKATLKVNGTLNEKVVFEGDRLEHRFNQTPGQWGTIWMRAGSKDNEVYHAQIKNGIIGILIDSIGSDTNPTLKLQNTEIYNHSNFGILARETNIEAHNVVIGAAGEASLAATIGGTYNFTHSTFANFWNNGIRQLPAVLVNNFFTYNDANGQEITETRALNAANFTNCIFGGNNNIEFVLDKVDGSLFNYNISNCMIQFNDASDSFTDVVELDFENNTNYQNIILNGFANFRDSQNEDFIIGQDSDAINKAKTTSFSFDILGIVRTTNPDIGAYQSITFE
;
A
#
# COMPACT_ATOMS: atom_id res chain seq x y z
N MET A 1 38.55 -65.31 19.75
CA MET A 1 37.31 -64.50 19.91
C MET A 1 37.34 -63.59 21.14
N ARG A 2 37.60 -64.10 22.35
CA ARG A 2 37.55 -63.29 23.59
C ARG A 2 38.41 -62.02 23.54
N TYR A 3 39.69 -62.14 23.15
CA TYR A 3 40.61 -60.99 23.03
C TYR A 3 40.26 -60.00 21.91
N PHE A 4 39.61 -60.47 20.85
CA PHE A 4 39.19 -59.61 19.73
C PHE A 4 38.00 -58.73 20.13
N ILE A 5 37.06 -59.29 20.90
CA ILE A 5 35.92 -58.55 21.47
C ILE A 5 36.41 -57.52 22.49
N THR A 6 37.40 -57.85 23.33
CA THR A 6 37.99 -56.90 24.28
C THR A 6 38.67 -55.73 23.57
N LEU A 7 39.40 -56.00 22.47
CA LEU A 7 40.03 -54.95 21.66
C LEU A 7 38.99 -54.03 21.00
N LEU A 8 37.90 -54.59 20.47
CA LEU A 8 36.82 -53.82 19.84
C LEU A 8 36.08 -52.92 20.85
N ILE A 9 35.86 -53.42 22.08
CA ILE A 9 35.27 -52.64 23.18
C ILE A 9 36.21 -51.50 23.62
N CYS A 10 37.52 -51.76 23.69
CA CYS A 10 38.49 -50.71 24.01
C CYS A 10 38.55 -49.62 22.92
N ILE A 11 38.51 -49.99 21.63
CA ILE A 11 38.47 -49.01 20.53
C ILE A 11 37.17 -48.22 20.55
N ALA A 12 36.03 -48.86 20.83
CA ALA A 12 34.75 -48.18 20.98
C ALA A 12 34.77 -47.16 22.14
N LEU A 13 35.31 -47.54 23.31
CA LEU A 13 35.45 -46.64 24.46
C LEU A 13 36.39 -45.46 24.20
N ILE A 14 37.48 -45.66 23.45
CA ILE A 14 38.39 -44.58 23.06
C ILE A 14 37.72 -43.66 22.01
N SER A 15 36.93 -44.22 21.08
CA SER A 15 36.21 -43.43 20.08
C SER A 15 35.06 -42.58 20.65
N MET A 16 34.56 -42.93 21.84
CA MET A 16 33.57 -42.13 22.58
C MET A 16 34.21 -41.06 23.47
N SER A 17 35.55 -41.01 23.56
CA SER A 17 36.26 -39.93 24.25
C SER A 17 36.40 -38.73 23.32
N SER A 18 35.32 -37.97 23.18
CA SER A 18 35.37 -36.65 22.57
C SER A 18 36.07 -35.69 23.53
N CYS A 19 37.34 -35.35 23.26
CA CYS A 19 37.98 -34.19 23.87
C CYS A 19 37.16 -32.94 23.54
N ARG A 20 36.33 -32.47 24.49
CA ARG A 20 35.86 -31.09 24.46
C ARG A 20 37.11 -30.23 24.63
N LYS A 21 37.46 -29.43 23.61
CA LYS A 21 38.35 -28.30 23.85
C LYS A 21 37.59 -27.38 24.79
N ASP A 22 38.13 -27.15 25.98
CA ASP A 22 37.69 -26.02 26.80
C ASP A 22 37.88 -24.77 25.93
N PHE A 23 36.76 -24.14 25.57
CA PHE A 23 36.78 -22.91 24.79
C PHE A 23 37.23 -21.79 25.74
N SER A 24 38.53 -21.56 25.83
CA SER A 24 39.04 -20.34 26.45
C SER A 24 38.77 -19.19 25.51
N THR A 25 37.91 -18.27 25.91
CA THR A 25 37.71 -16.99 25.22
C THR A 25 38.81 -16.00 25.62
N VAL A 26 39.09 -15.04 24.73
CA VAL A 26 39.90 -13.87 25.06
C VAL A 26 39.01 -12.63 25.09
N PRO A 27 39.20 -11.68 26.02
CA PRO A 27 38.40 -10.46 25.98
C PRO A 27 38.54 -9.75 24.63
N SER A 28 37.42 -9.30 24.07
CA SER A 28 37.41 -8.41 22.92
C SER A 28 37.97 -7.06 23.35
N PHE A 29 38.82 -6.46 22.52
CA PHE A 29 39.36 -5.11 22.74
C PHE A 29 39.26 -4.31 21.44
N GLY A 30 38.07 -3.80 21.12
CA GLY A 30 37.85 -2.84 20.03
C GLY A 30 38.16 -3.32 18.61
N SER A 31 37.87 -4.58 18.30
CA SER A 31 38.06 -5.15 16.96
C SER A 31 36.80 -5.87 16.44
N LEU A 32 35.64 -5.54 17.01
CA LEU A 32 34.35 -6.01 16.51
C LEU A 32 34.05 -5.34 15.18
N GLU A 33 33.44 -6.09 14.27
CA GLU A 33 32.86 -5.56 13.04
C GLU A 33 31.34 -5.62 13.16
N PHE A 34 30.65 -4.58 12.71
CA PHE A 34 29.19 -4.52 12.76
C PHE A 34 28.62 -4.62 11.35
N SER A 35 27.41 -5.19 11.22
CA SER A 35 26.71 -5.18 9.93
C SER A 35 26.26 -3.77 9.50
N LYS A 36 26.22 -2.83 10.45
CA LYS A 36 25.72 -1.45 10.31
C LYS A 36 26.42 -0.57 11.34
N ASP A 37 26.73 0.66 10.97
CA ASP A 37 27.27 1.67 11.89
C ASP A 37 26.14 2.47 12.57
N THR A 38 24.95 2.51 11.95
CA THR A 38 23.74 3.11 12.49
C THR A 38 22.53 2.22 12.22
N VAL A 39 21.65 2.09 13.23
CA VAL A 39 20.34 1.45 13.10
C VAL A 39 19.27 2.54 13.16
N PHE A 40 18.67 2.81 12.00
CA PHE A 40 17.48 3.65 11.89
C PHE A 40 16.24 2.78 12.11
N LEU A 41 15.38 3.16 13.06
CA LEU A 41 14.11 2.46 13.33
C LEU A 41 12.91 3.09 12.58
N ASP A 42 13.19 4.00 11.64
CA ASP A 42 12.23 4.80 10.88
C ASP A 42 11.29 5.64 11.79
N THR A 43 10.17 6.13 11.26
CA THR A 43 9.20 6.95 12.01
C THR A 43 8.29 6.07 12.86
N VAL A 44 8.23 6.34 14.15
CA VAL A 44 7.39 5.63 15.13
C VAL A 44 6.35 6.59 15.69
N PHE A 45 5.09 6.16 15.76
CA PHE A 45 4.08 6.99 16.40
C PHE A 45 4.20 6.95 17.93
N THR A 46 3.89 8.07 18.59
CA THR A 46 3.91 8.17 20.05
C THR A 46 3.11 7.03 20.70
N ASN A 47 3.67 6.42 21.75
CA ASN A 47 3.08 5.31 22.50
C ASN A 47 2.81 4.03 21.70
N ILE A 48 3.28 3.92 20.46
CA ILE A 48 3.24 2.70 19.65
C ILE A 48 4.64 2.06 19.62
N GLY A 49 4.69 0.74 19.75
CA GLY A 49 5.95 0.00 19.63
C GLY A 49 6.47 -0.01 18.20
N SER A 50 7.78 0.19 18.03
CA SER A 50 8.43 0.03 16.74
C SER A 50 8.42 -1.44 16.29
N ALA A 51 8.70 -1.67 15.01
CA ALA A 51 9.18 -2.98 14.58
C ALA A 51 10.52 -3.33 15.27
N THR A 52 10.85 -4.62 15.31
CA THR A 52 12.15 -5.09 15.79
C THR A 52 13.17 -5.02 14.67
N TYR A 53 14.22 -4.23 14.87
CA TYR A 53 15.37 -4.13 13.98
C TYR A 53 16.50 -5.02 14.48
N ASN A 54 17.44 -5.36 13.61
CA ASN A 54 18.62 -6.11 14.02
C ASN A 54 19.90 -5.57 13.38
N LEU A 55 20.99 -5.84 14.08
CA LEU A 55 22.35 -5.83 13.57
C LEU A 55 23.07 -7.13 13.97
N LYS A 56 24.12 -7.46 13.22
CA LYS A 56 25.07 -8.51 13.59
C LYS A 56 26.35 -7.88 14.11
N VAL A 57 26.89 -8.51 15.15
CA VAL A 57 28.20 -8.19 15.71
C VAL A 57 29.12 -9.36 15.39
N TYR A 58 30.17 -9.12 14.63
CA TYR A 58 31.05 -10.16 14.10
C TYR A 58 32.35 -10.23 14.89
N ASN A 59 32.76 -11.47 15.17
CA ASN A 59 34.14 -11.81 15.48
C ASN A 59 34.81 -12.39 14.23
N ARG A 60 35.50 -11.55 13.46
CA ARG A 60 36.28 -12.01 12.29
C ARG A 60 37.58 -12.73 12.65
N GLY A 61 37.96 -12.69 13.93
CA GLY A 61 39.15 -13.33 14.46
C GLY A 61 39.09 -14.85 14.38
N ASN A 62 40.25 -15.48 14.53
CA ASN A 62 40.39 -16.94 14.57
C ASN A 62 40.33 -17.53 15.99
N LYS A 63 40.03 -16.71 16.99
CA LYS A 63 39.84 -17.10 18.40
C LYS A 63 38.46 -16.69 18.85
N ALA A 64 37.85 -17.47 19.74
CA ALA A 64 36.62 -17.07 20.41
C ALA A 64 36.92 -15.87 21.32
N ILE A 65 36.00 -14.91 21.36
CA ILE A 65 36.15 -13.68 22.15
C ILE A 65 34.99 -13.54 23.14
N THR A 66 35.22 -12.82 24.23
CA THR A 66 34.17 -12.38 25.16
C THR A 66 34.07 -10.86 25.09
N ILE A 67 32.89 -10.32 24.80
CA ILE A 67 32.62 -8.89 24.92
C ILE A 67 32.33 -8.61 26.39
N PRO A 68 33.16 -7.82 27.10
CA PRO A 68 33.00 -7.62 28.55
C PRO A 68 31.67 -6.97 28.92
N LYS A 69 31.22 -6.01 28.10
CA LYS A 69 29.98 -5.27 28.33
C LYS A 69 29.33 -4.85 27.03
N ILE A 70 28.01 -4.96 26.95
CA ILE A 70 27.17 -4.34 25.92
C ILE A 70 26.10 -3.53 26.66
N THR A 71 25.97 -2.23 26.38
CA THR A 71 25.01 -1.38 27.09
C THR A 71 24.48 -0.27 26.19
N LEU A 72 23.29 0.24 26.50
CA LEU A 72 22.85 1.52 25.95
C LEU A 72 23.62 2.65 26.65
N GLU A 73 24.01 3.70 25.91
CA GLU A 73 24.73 4.88 26.44
C GLU A 73 23.87 5.60 27.47
N ASN A 74 22.57 5.75 27.21
CA ASN A 74 21.60 6.25 28.19
C ASN A 74 21.18 5.20 29.26
N GLY A 75 21.75 3.99 29.23
CA GLY A 75 21.49 2.93 30.22
C GLY A 75 20.00 2.66 30.47
N SER A 76 19.60 2.61 31.74
CA SER A 76 18.22 2.31 32.13
C SER A 76 17.19 3.35 31.66
N THR A 77 17.61 4.60 31.42
CA THR A 77 16.73 5.69 30.97
C THR A 77 16.52 5.72 29.46
N SER A 78 17.24 4.87 28.70
CA SER A 78 16.98 4.72 27.27
C SER A 78 15.56 4.23 27.00
N ASN A 79 14.89 4.74 25.97
CA ASN A 79 13.62 4.17 25.50
C ASN A 79 13.83 2.95 24.61
N TYR A 80 15.06 2.72 24.13
CA TYR A 80 15.41 1.50 23.40
C TYR A 80 15.46 0.30 24.33
N ARG A 81 15.10 -0.86 23.76
CA ARG A 81 15.21 -2.17 24.38
C ARG A 81 16.02 -3.06 23.46
N LEU A 82 16.96 -3.80 24.04
CA LEU A 82 17.83 -4.70 23.30
C LEU A 82 17.48 -6.16 23.62
N ASN A 83 17.70 -7.02 22.64
CA ASN A 83 17.86 -8.44 22.87
C ASN A 83 19.17 -8.90 22.21
N VAL A 84 20.12 -9.34 23.03
CA VAL A 84 21.46 -9.77 22.60
C VAL A 84 21.52 -11.28 22.70
N ASP A 85 21.62 -11.94 21.55
CA ASP A 85 21.71 -13.41 21.42
C ASP A 85 20.64 -14.19 22.22
N GLY A 86 19.40 -13.67 22.22
CA GLY A 86 18.26 -14.26 22.92
C GLY A 86 18.02 -13.71 24.33
N ILE A 87 18.93 -12.90 24.87
CA ILE A 87 18.83 -12.32 26.22
C ILE A 87 18.26 -10.89 26.10
N PRO A 88 17.06 -10.59 26.64
CA PRO A 88 16.53 -9.24 26.67
C PRO A 88 17.14 -8.39 27.80
N GLY A 89 17.37 -7.11 27.55
CA GLY A 89 17.96 -6.20 28.54
C GLY A 89 18.37 -4.84 27.95
N LYS A 90 19.02 -4.02 28.78
CA LYS A 90 19.68 -2.77 28.37
C LYS A 90 21.17 -2.76 28.70
N GLU A 91 21.61 -3.75 29.47
CA GLU A 91 22.98 -4.01 29.86
C GLU A 91 23.20 -5.52 29.85
N PHE A 92 24.34 -5.95 29.30
CA PHE A 92 24.75 -7.34 29.17
C PHE A 92 26.23 -7.43 29.51
N ASN A 93 26.64 -8.52 30.15
CA ASN A 93 28.02 -8.74 30.57
C ASN A 93 28.49 -10.10 30.04
N ASP A 94 29.77 -10.16 29.71
CA ASP A 94 30.48 -11.39 29.31
C ASP A 94 29.79 -12.18 28.17
N ILE A 95 29.53 -11.50 27.04
CA ILE A 95 28.89 -12.11 25.88
C ILE A 95 29.94 -12.76 24.97
N ASP A 96 29.89 -14.08 24.83
CA ASP A 96 30.84 -14.85 24.03
C ASP A 96 30.46 -14.90 22.54
N ILE A 97 31.46 -14.75 21.66
CA ILE A 97 31.33 -14.93 20.21
C ILE A 97 32.43 -15.89 19.75
N LEU A 98 32.03 -17.00 19.12
CA LEU A 98 32.98 -17.98 18.58
C LEU A 98 33.85 -17.38 17.46
N ALA A 99 34.98 -18.04 17.19
CA ALA A 99 35.88 -17.64 16.12
C ALA A 99 35.18 -17.66 14.76
N LYS A 100 35.31 -16.58 13.98
CA LYS A 100 34.67 -16.40 12.67
C LYS A 100 33.14 -16.48 12.71
N ASP A 101 32.55 -16.12 13.85
CA ASP A 101 31.11 -16.18 14.07
C ASP A 101 30.52 -14.79 14.35
N SER A 102 29.21 -14.73 14.55
CA SER A 102 28.47 -13.51 14.88
C SER A 102 27.32 -13.76 15.84
N ILE A 103 26.97 -12.75 16.60
CA ILE A 103 25.72 -12.71 17.37
C ILE A 103 24.73 -11.74 16.74
N TYR A 104 23.45 -11.95 17.03
CA TYR A 104 22.40 -10.98 16.71
C TYR A 104 22.14 -10.05 17.89
N VAL A 105 21.97 -8.77 17.58
CA VAL A 105 21.40 -7.77 18.50
C VAL A 105 20.12 -7.25 17.86
N PHE A 106 19.01 -7.47 18.55
CA PHE A 106 17.71 -6.94 18.18
C PHE A 106 17.43 -5.66 18.96
N VAL A 107 16.80 -4.68 18.30
CA VAL A 107 16.51 -3.35 18.84
C VAL A 107 15.05 -3.02 18.57
N GLU A 108 14.36 -2.53 19.58
CA GLU A 108 13.01 -1.97 19.46
C GLU A 108 12.84 -0.79 20.41
N THR A 109 11.81 0.03 20.19
CA THR A 109 11.52 1.18 21.05
C THR A 109 10.02 1.42 21.19
N THR A 110 9.63 2.11 22.26
CA THR A 110 8.29 2.68 22.44
C THR A 110 8.51 3.99 23.16
N ILE A 111 8.14 5.11 22.52
CA ILE A 111 8.48 6.44 23.00
C ILE A 111 7.19 7.24 23.15
N ASP A 112 7.04 7.88 24.30
CA ASP A 112 6.04 8.92 24.50
C ASP A 112 6.67 10.25 24.04
N GLU A 113 6.12 10.83 22.98
CA GLU A 113 6.58 12.11 22.41
C GLU A 113 6.64 13.23 23.45
N SER A 114 5.77 13.22 24.47
CA SER A 114 5.79 14.22 25.55
C SER A 114 7.00 14.12 26.49
N THR A 115 7.74 13.01 26.41
CA THR A 115 8.94 12.75 27.24
C THR A 115 10.25 13.14 26.57
N ILE A 116 10.19 13.56 25.30
CA ILE A 116 11.37 13.96 24.52
C ILE A 116 11.22 15.44 24.10
N SER A 117 12.34 16.15 24.00
CA SER A 117 12.36 17.55 23.56
C SER A 117 12.60 17.73 22.07
N ASP A 118 13.10 16.68 21.42
CA ASP A 118 13.39 16.62 19.99
C ASP A 118 12.65 15.39 19.44
N PRO A 119 11.87 15.49 18.35
CA PRO A 119 11.25 14.34 17.72
C PRO A 119 12.30 13.31 17.24
N LEU A 120 13.55 13.71 17.01
CA LEU A 120 14.65 12.79 16.76
C LEU A 120 15.20 12.22 18.07
N TYR A 121 14.84 10.98 18.39
CA TYR A 121 15.34 10.27 19.56
C TYR A 121 16.58 9.43 19.21
N THR A 122 17.72 9.73 19.83
CA THR A 122 19.00 9.06 19.58
C THR A 122 19.59 8.41 20.83
N ASP A 123 20.29 7.30 20.64
CA ASP A 123 21.10 6.64 21.66
C ASP A 123 22.21 5.84 20.97
N ARG A 124 23.09 5.18 21.73
CA ARG A 124 24.13 4.30 21.19
C ARG A 124 24.16 2.97 21.92
N ILE A 125 24.43 1.91 21.17
CA ILE A 125 24.83 0.63 21.76
C ILE A 125 26.34 0.67 21.91
N LEU A 126 26.81 0.73 23.15
CA LEU A 126 28.23 0.71 23.49
C LEU A 126 28.69 -0.74 23.69
N PHE A 127 29.78 -1.10 23.02
CA PHE A 127 30.45 -2.39 23.13
C PHE A 127 31.81 -2.20 23.80
N ASP A 128 32.08 -3.05 24.80
CA ASP A 128 33.26 -2.99 25.66
C ASP A 128 33.19 -1.86 26.72
N ASN A 129 34.08 -1.92 27.72
CA ASN A 129 34.20 -0.96 28.83
C ASN A 129 35.62 -0.35 28.97
N GLY A 130 36.50 -0.61 28.00
CA GLY A 130 37.89 -0.15 27.98
C GLY A 130 38.15 1.05 27.04
N ALA A 131 39.44 1.31 26.77
CA ALA A 131 39.89 2.44 25.95
C ALA A 131 39.54 2.34 24.45
N ASN A 132 39.16 1.15 23.98
CA ASN A 132 38.77 0.90 22.58
C ASN A 132 37.28 0.58 22.46
N GLN A 133 36.44 1.23 23.26
CA GLN A 133 34.98 1.12 23.16
C GLN A 133 34.53 1.45 21.74
N GLN A 134 33.69 0.58 21.18
CA GLN A 134 33.07 0.76 19.88
C GLN A 134 31.57 0.96 20.09
N ASP A 135 30.92 1.63 19.16
CA ASP A 135 29.50 1.91 19.25
C ASP A 135 28.76 1.71 17.93
N VAL A 136 27.45 1.59 18.05
CA VAL A 136 26.51 1.62 16.93
C VAL A 136 25.40 2.60 17.30
N ASP A 137 25.20 3.60 16.46
CA ASP A 137 24.19 4.65 16.66
C ASP A 137 22.77 4.07 16.48
N LEU A 138 21.83 4.53 17.31
CA LEU A 138 20.41 4.24 17.21
C LEU A 138 19.65 5.54 16.98
N VAL A 139 18.82 5.59 15.94
CA VAL A 139 18.10 6.81 15.55
C VAL A 139 16.64 6.47 15.22
N THR A 140 15.70 7.17 15.85
CA THR A 140 14.25 7.03 15.61
C THR A 140 13.62 8.41 15.50
N LEU A 141 12.75 8.61 14.52
CA LEU A 141 11.89 9.79 14.48
C LEU A 141 10.57 9.45 15.19
N VAL A 142 10.17 10.26 16.17
CA VAL A 142 8.92 10.09 16.90
C VAL A 142 7.91 11.10 16.39
N GLN A 143 6.73 10.63 16.01
CA GLN A 143 5.65 11.47 15.49
C GLN A 143 4.41 11.31 16.36
N ASP A 144 3.83 12.41 16.81
CA ASP A 144 2.53 12.38 17.48
C ASP A 144 1.39 12.16 16.46
N ALA A 145 0.37 11.36 16.81
CA ALA A 145 -0.79 11.05 15.94
C ALA A 145 -2.14 11.08 16.67
N TYR A 146 -3.23 11.35 15.95
CA TYR A 146 -4.59 11.09 16.43
C TYR A 146 -4.96 9.64 16.14
N PHE A 147 -5.26 8.87 17.19
CA PHE A 147 -5.57 7.45 17.03
C PHE A 147 -7.07 7.17 17.12
N ILE A 148 -7.55 6.37 16.17
CA ILE A 148 -8.92 5.87 16.13
C ILE A 148 -8.86 4.36 16.34
N PHE A 149 -9.19 3.93 17.56
CA PHE A 149 -9.28 2.51 17.91
C PHE A 149 -10.75 2.07 17.97
N PRO A 150 -11.06 0.82 17.60
CA PRO A 150 -12.33 0.20 17.99
C PRO A 150 -12.34 0.05 19.51
N GLU A 151 -13.51 0.16 20.12
CA GLU A 151 -13.60 -0.05 21.56
C GLU A 151 -13.24 -1.48 21.93
N ARG A 152 -12.66 -1.65 23.12
CA ARG A 152 -12.35 -2.95 23.69
C ARG A 152 -13.08 -3.08 25.00
N ASP A 153 -13.94 -4.09 25.10
CA ASP A 153 -14.62 -4.39 26.36
C ASP A 153 -13.57 -4.75 27.43
N PRO A 154 -13.53 -4.05 28.58
CA PRO A 154 -12.46 -4.19 29.56
C PRO A 154 -12.50 -5.52 30.33
N ILE A 155 -13.63 -6.25 30.28
CA ILE A 155 -13.83 -7.50 31.02
C ILE A 155 -13.61 -8.69 30.09
N THR A 156 -14.28 -8.71 28.94
CA THR A 156 -14.24 -9.81 27.96
C THR A 156 -13.08 -9.68 26.99
N MET A 157 -12.40 -8.53 26.96
CA MET A 157 -11.32 -8.19 26.02
C MET A 157 -11.75 -8.22 24.55
N LYS A 158 -13.06 -8.31 24.27
CA LYS A 158 -13.62 -8.34 22.93
C LYS A 158 -13.48 -6.98 22.26
N ILE A 159 -12.93 -6.99 21.05
CA ILE A 159 -12.86 -5.80 20.19
C ILE A 159 -14.21 -5.62 19.49
N ASP A 160 -14.72 -4.40 19.56
CA ASP A 160 -15.99 -4.01 18.99
C ASP A 160 -16.05 -4.24 17.48
N SER A 161 -17.26 -4.40 16.95
CA SER A 161 -17.50 -4.65 15.54
C SER A 161 -18.65 -3.81 15.05
N LEU A 162 -18.52 -3.28 13.84
CA LEU A 162 -19.54 -2.41 13.26
C LEU A 162 -20.87 -3.16 13.16
N THR A 163 -21.94 -2.47 13.55
CA THR A 163 -23.31 -2.86 13.22
C THR A 163 -23.72 -2.04 12.02
N ILE A 164 -24.02 -2.69 10.90
CA ILE A 164 -24.39 -2.03 9.65
C ILE A 164 -25.78 -2.49 9.24
N ASP A 165 -26.64 -1.55 8.85
CA ASP A 165 -28.06 -1.79 8.55
C ASP A 165 -28.82 -2.50 9.70
N GLY A 166 -28.41 -2.23 10.95
CA GLY A 166 -28.97 -2.89 12.14
C GLY A 166 -28.52 -4.35 12.34
N GLN A 167 -27.57 -4.85 11.53
CA GLN A 167 -27.01 -6.19 11.64
C GLN A 167 -25.56 -6.15 12.13
N ALA A 168 -25.25 -6.98 13.14
CA ALA A 168 -23.88 -7.10 13.63
C ALA A 168 -22.98 -7.73 12.56
N THR A 169 -21.82 -7.14 12.33
CA THR A 169 -20.82 -7.65 11.38
C THR A 169 -19.59 -8.22 12.10
N THR A 170 -18.70 -8.85 11.34
CA THR A 170 -17.36 -9.25 11.82
C THR A 170 -16.31 -8.15 11.65
N ILE A 171 -16.68 -7.02 11.04
CA ILE A 171 -15.78 -5.92 10.72
C ILE A 171 -15.42 -5.21 12.03
N LYS A 172 -14.17 -5.36 12.46
CA LYS A 172 -13.65 -4.66 13.63
C LYS A 172 -13.57 -3.17 13.33
N GLY A 173 -14.18 -2.34 14.15
CA GLY A 173 -14.31 -0.92 13.86
C GLY A 173 -15.38 -0.23 14.70
N ARG A 174 -15.51 1.09 14.51
CA ARG A 174 -16.55 1.92 15.11
C ARG A 174 -16.92 3.09 14.22
N TYR A 175 -18.05 3.72 14.52
CA TYR A 175 -18.41 4.98 13.91
C TYR A 175 -17.55 6.14 14.48
N LEU A 176 -17.24 7.10 13.62
CA LEU A 176 -16.57 8.34 14.01
C LEU A 176 -17.49 9.21 14.87
N THR A 177 -16.90 9.86 15.86
CA THR A 177 -17.56 10.89 16.65
C THR A 177 -17.54 12.24 15.92
N ASP A 178 -18.38 13.19 16.35
CA ASP A 178 -18.46 14.50 15.70
C ASP A 178 -17.13 15.28 15.69
N THR A 179 -16.27 15.06 16.70
CA THR A 179 -14.94 15.68 16.78
C THR A 179 -13.91 15.04 15.86
N GLU A 180 -14.20 13.87 15.28
CA GLU A 180 -13.31 13.12 14.38
C GLU A 180 -13.72 13.26 12.90
N LEU A 181 -14.76 14.06 12.61
CA LEU A 181 -15.26 14.30 11.25
C LEU A 181 -14.46 15.36 10.47
N ILE A 182 -13.43 15.93 11.08
CA ILE A 182 -12.50 16.85 10.42
C ILE A 182 -11.08 16.33 10.68
N ILE A 183 -10.38 15.96 9.61
CA ILE A 183 -8.98 15.54 9.66
C ILE A 183 -8.16 16.62 8.97
N THR A 184 -7.17 17.12 9.69
CA THR A 184 -6.36 18.27 9.27
C THR A 184 -4.89 17.88 9.13
N LYS A 185 -4.03 18.80 8.65
CA LYS A 185 -2.59 18.52 8.42
C LYS A 185 -1.71 18.68 9.65
N GLU A 186 -2.22 19.29 10.72
CA GLU A 186 -1.49 19.56 11.96
C GLU A 186 -0.98 18.25 12.58
N LYS A 187 -1.75 17.18 12.45
CA LYS A 187 -1.43 15.88 13.04
C LYS A 187 -1.97 14.73 12.20
N PRO A 188 -1.16 13.70 11.89
CA PRO A 188 -1.66 12.54 11.17
C PRO A 188 -2.73 11.80 11.98
N THR A 189 -3.67 11.18 11.28
CA THR A 189 -4.68 10.30 11.89
C THR A 189 -4.33 8.84 11.58
N VAL A 190 -4.27 7.98 12.60
CA VAL A 190 -3.95 6.55 12.47
C VAL A 190 -5.16 5.73 12.89
N ILE A 191 -5.67 4.89 11.98
CA ILE A 191 -6.90 4.13 12.15
C ILE A 191 -6.58 2.65 12.36
N TYR A 192 -7.07 2.10 13.47
CA TYR A 192 -7.06 0.68 13.78
C TYR A 192 -8.47 0.10 13.60
N GLY A 193 -8.60 -1.01 12.87
CA GLY A 193 -9.92 -1.48 12.41
C GLY A 193 -10.59 -0.46 11.49
N TYR A 194 -11.89 -0.58 11.24
CA TYR A 194 -12.61 0.31 10.34
C TYR A 194 -13.16 1.52 11.08
N ALA A 195 -12.89 2.71 10.55
CA ALA A 195 -13.61 3.93 10.91
C ALA A 195 -14.80 4.09 9.97
N ALA A 196 -16.01 4.23 10.50
CA ALA A 196 -17.22 4.46 9.70
C ALA A 196 -17.74 5.89 9.88
N VAL A 197 -18.02 6.59 8.78
CA VAL A 197 -18.69 7.89 8.82
C VAL A 197 -20.18 7.65 9.09
N PRO A 198 -20.75 8.23 10.17
CA PRO A 198 -22.16 8.02 10.49
C PRO A 198 -23.10 8.53 9.40
N ALA A 199 -24.29 7.94 9.32
CA ALA A 199 -25.31 8.36 8.38
C ALA A 199 -25.64 9.87 8.50
N ASN A 200 -25.79 10.54 7.35
CA ASN A 200 -26.04 11.98 7.23
C ASN A 200 -24.93 12.89 7.79
N LYS A 201 -23.72 12.35 8.01
CA LYS A 201 -22.55 13.14 8.40
C LYS A 201 -21.55 13.22 7.25
N THR A 202 -20.69 14.23 7.32
CA THR A 202 -19.63 14.47 6.35
C THR A 202 -18.29 14.37 7.03
N LEU A 203 -17.43 13.47 6.56
CA LEU A 203 -16.01 13.47 6.91
C LEU A 203 -15.28 14.42 5.95
N THR A 204 -14.64 15.45 6.50
CA THR A 204 -13.82 16.40 5.74
C THR A 204 -12.35 16.15 6.05
N ILE A 205 -11.55 15.97 5.01
CA ILE A 205 -10.10 15.78 5.10
C ILE A 205 -9.44 16.93 4.36
N GLU A 206 -8.73 17.78 5.11
CA GLU A 206 -8.16 19.03 4.61
C GLU A 206 -6.82 18.81 3.88
N ALA A 207 -6.41 19.80 3.08
CA ALA A 207 -5.19 19.74 2.30
C ALA A 207 -3.96 19.41 3.17
N GLY A 208 -3.10 18.51 2.68
CA GLY A 208 -1.89 18.08 3.36
C GLY A 208 -2.09 17.08 4.51
N ALA A 209 -3.33 16.73 4.84
CA ALA A 209 -3.61 15.72 5.85
C ALA A 209 -3.07 14.34 5.46
N LYS A 210 -2.67 13.56 6.47
CA LYS A 210 -2.21 12.18 6.33
C LYS A 210 -3.07 11.25 7.15
N VAL A 211 -3.63 10.23 6.49
CA VAL A 211 -4.44 9.19 7.10
C VAL A 211 -3.73 7.87 6.93
N TYR A 212 -3.31 7.30 8.06
CA TYR A 212 -2.63 6.01 8.11
C TYR A 212 -3.56 4.92 8.59
N PHE A 213 -3.37 3.73 8.06
CA PHE A 213 -4.21 2.57 8.30
C PHE A 213 -3.39 1.40 8.81
N HIS A 214 -3.80 0.84 9.95
CA HIS A 214 -3.21 -0.39 10.46
C HIS A 214 -3.62 -1.61 9.63
N ASN A 215 -2.96 -2.75 9.81
CA ASN A 215 -3.40 -3.99 9.17
C ASN A 215 -4.86 -4.34 9.56
N ASN A 216 -5.65 -4.80 8.59
CA ASN A 216 -7.10 -5.07 8.70
C ASN A 216 -7.95 -3.86 9.12
N SER A 217 -7.54 -2.65 8.74
CA SER A 217 -8.29 -1.40 8.92
C SER A 217 -8.82 -0.84 7.61
N GLY A 218 -9.64 0.20 7.68
CA GLY A 218 -10.13 0.92 6.50
C GLY A 218 -11.09 2.04 6.87
N LEU A 219 -11.65 2.68 5.85
CA LEU A 219 -12.61 3.78 6.01
C LEU A 219 -13.93 3.39 5.34
N ILE A 220 -15.05 3.49 6.05
CA ILE A 220 -16.39 3.25 5.49
C ILE A 220 -17.14 4.58 5.42
N ILE A 221 -17.67 4.89 4.24
CA ILE A 221 -18.65 5.95 4.05
C ILE A 221 -20.01 5.28 3.94
N ASP A 222 -20.81 5.38 5.01
CA ASP A 222 -22.04 4.62 5.16
C ASP A 222 -23.26 5.29 4.48
N ASP A 223 -24.44 4.70 4.63
CA ASP A 223 -25.69 5.22 4.05
C ASP A 223 -25.89 6.72 4.34
N LYS A 224 -26.10 7.53 3.29
CA LYS A 224 -26.25 8.98 3.31
C LYS A 224 -25.06 9.78 3.85
N ALA A 225 -23.95 9.12 4.20
CA ALA A 225 -22.73 9.80 4.59
C ALA A 225 -21.98 10.33 3.36
N THR A 226 -21.05 11.25 3.62
CA THR A 226 -20.27 11.92 2.58
C THR A 226 -18.79 12.01 2.98
N LEU A 227 -17.91 11.77 2.02
CA LEU A 227 -16.48 12.04 2.12
C LEU A 227 -16.11 13.28 1.29
N LYS A 228 -15.40 14.24 1.89
CA LYS A 228 -14.80 15.38 1.19
C LYS A 228 -13.30 15.40 1.44
N VAL A 229 -12.50 15.06 0.44
CA VAL A 229 -11.04 15.17 0.48
C VAL A 229 -10.62 16.39 -0.32
N ASN A 230 -10.08 17.39 0.38
CA ASN A 230 -9.81 18.73 -0.14
C ASN A 230 -8.31 18.98 -0.27
N GLY A 231 -7.59 18.08 -0.95
CA GLY A 231 -6.19 18.28 -1.28
C GLY A 231 -5.97 19.47 -2.22
N THR A 232 -4.71 19.88 -2.34
CA THR A 232 -4.28 20.82 -3.38
C THR A 232 -3.05 20.27 -4.10
N LEU A 233 -2.68 20.87 -5.24
CA LEU A 233 -1.48 20.49 -6.00
C LEU A 233 -0.21 20.43 -5.12
N ASN A 234 -0.06 21.38 -4.19
CA ASN A 234 1.11 21.48 -3.31
C ASN A 234 0.96 20.68 -2.00
N GLU A 235 -0.28 20.45 -1.56
CA GLU A 235 -0.60 19.79 -0.30
C GLU A 235 -1.62 18.68 -0.55
N LYS A 236 -1.15 17.58 -1.15
CA LYS A 236 -1.98 16.40 -1.39
C LYS A 236 -2.39 15.74 -0.09
N VAL A 237 -3.58 15.14 -0.06
CA VAL A 237 -3.99 14.26 1.05
C VAL A 237 -3.44 12.86 0.80
N VAL A 238 -2.85 12.23 1.82
CA VAL A 238 -2.25 10.89 1.68
C VAL A 238 -3.01 9.86 2.50
N PHE A 239 -3.34 8.73 1.86
CA PHE A 239 -3.90 7.53 2.46
C PHE A 239 -2.92 6.36 2.26
N GLU A 240 -2.35 5.83 3.33
CA GLU A 240 -1.39 4.72 3.26
C GLU A 240 -1.37 3.87 4.55
N GLY A 241 -0.56 2.81 4.58
CA GLY A 241 -0.37 1.98 5.78
C GLY A 241 0.38 2.73 6.90
N ASP A 242 0.20 2.31 8.14
CA ASP A 242 0.92 2.86 9.31
C ASP A 242 2.36 2.31 9.47
N ARG A 243 2.78 1.40 8.59
CA ARG A 243 4.14 0.86 8.47
C ARG A 243 5.00 1.78 7.62
N LEU A 244 5.56 2.79 8.28
CA LEU A 244 6.36 3.84 7.63
C LEU A 244 7.81 3.43 7.35
N GLU A 245 8.17 2.16 7.59
CA GLU A 245 9.52 1.71 7.32
C GLU A 245 9.80 1.63 5.82
N HIS A 246 11.02 1.94 5.39
CA HIS A 246 11.35 2.05 3.96
C HIS A 246 10.97 0.81 3.13
N ARG A 247 11.15 -0.38 3.71
CA ARG A 247 10.79 -1.67 3.09
C ARG A 247 9.28 -1.85 2.83
N PHE A 248 8.42 -1.09 3.50
CA PHE A 248 6.97 -1.12 3.32
C PHE A 248 6.44 0.01 2.44
N ASN A 249 7.27 0.97 2.02
CA ASN A 249 6.86 2.09 1.17
C ASN A 249 6.11 1.64 -0.10
N GLN A 250 6.45 0.46 -0.62
CA GLN A 250 5.86 -0.13 -1.82
C GLN A 250 5.27 -1.54 -1.59
N THR A 251 4.91 -1.87 -0.35
CA THR A 251 4.23 -3.14 -0.07
C THR A 251 2.71 -2.97 -0.26
N PRO A 252 2.06 -3.62 -1.24
CA PRO A 252 0.62 -3.56 -1.41
C PRO A 252 -0.12 -4.35 -0.32
N GLY A 253 -1.40 -4.05 -0.10
CA GLY A 253 -2.27 -4.82 0.81
C GLY A 253 -2.06 -4.59 2.30
N GLN A 254 -1.45 -3.47 2.70
CA GLN A 254 -1.21 -3.14 4.11
C GLN A 254 -2.48 -2.78 4.88
N TRP A 255 -3.52 -2.33 4.19
CA TRP A 255 -4.80 -1.95 4.75
C TRP A 255 -5.94 -2.30 3.80
N GLY A 256 -7.19 -2.25 4.27
CA GLY A 256 -8.36 -2.73 3.55
C GLY A 256 -8.73 -1.89 2.32
N THR A 257 -9.52 -0.83 2.53
CA THR A 257 -10.07 0.01 1.46
C THR A 257 -10.73 1.26 2.01
N ILE A 258 -10.91 2.27 1.16
CA ILE A 258 -11.98 3.27 1.34
C ILE A 258 -13.24 2.66 0.72
N TRP A 259 -14.25 2.37 1.53
CA TRP A 259 -15.48 1.71 1.11
C TRP A 259 -16.66 2.67 1.15
N MET A 260 -17.10 3.10 -0.03
CA MET A 260 -18.34 3.83 -0.23
C MET A 260 -19.48 2.82 -0.35
N ARG A 261 -20.25 2.67 0.72
CA ARG A 261 -21.36 1.73 0.74
C ARG A 261 -22.57 2.24 -0.06
N ALA A 262 -23.48 1.32 -0.35
CA ALA A 262 -24.78 1.63 -0.92
C ALA A 262 -25.47 2.72 -0.10
N GLY A 263 -25.95 3.76 -0.78
CA GLY A 263 -26.59 4.92 -0.17
C GLY A 263 -25.65 6.06 0.23
N SER A 264 -24.32 5.85 0.25
CA SER A 264 -23.38 6.97 0.37
C SER A 264 -23.53 7.93 -0.82
N LYS A 265 -23.27 9.22 -0.60
CA LYS A 265 -23.57 10.25 -1.61
C LYS A 265 -22.61 11.42 -1.58
N ASP A 266 -22.54 12.10 -2.72
CA ASP A 266 -21.81 13.35 -2.90
C ASP A 266 -20.33 13.25 -2.48
N ASN A 267 -19.69 12.09 -2.68
CA ASN A 267 -18.30 11.91 -2.31
C ASN A 267 -17.40 12.66 -3.29
N GLU A 268 -16.42 13.38 -2.76
CA GLU A 268 -15.48 14.17 -3.55
C GLU A 268 -14.05 13.92 -3.07
N VAL A 269 -13.17 13.58 -4.01
CA VAL A 269 -11.75 13.39 -3.74
C VAL A 269 -10.93 14.24 -4.70
N TYR A 270 -10.26 15.24 -4.14
CA TYR A 270 -9.40 16.17 -4.87
C TYR A 270 -7.96 16.07 -4.37
N HIS A 271 -7.00 15.97 -5.30
CA HIS A 271 -5.57 15.98 -5.00
C HIS A 271 -5.18 15.03 -3.86
N ALA A 272 -5.48 13.74 -4.04
CA ALA A 272 -5.11 12.71 -3.10
C ALA A 272 -4.09 11.73 -3.68
N GLN A 273 -3.35 11.08 -2.79
CA GLN A 273 -2.57 9.89 -3.06
C GLN A 273 -3.11 8.76 -2.19
N ILE A 274 -3.65 7.72 -2.82
CA ILE A 274 -4.20 6.54 -2.15
C ILE A 274 -3.31 5.37 -2.56
N LYS A 275 -2.65 4.72 -1.61
CA LYS A 275 -1.67 3.68 -1.95
C LYS A 275 -1.61 2.53 -0.96
N ASN A 276 -1.05 1.41 -1.42
CA ASN A 276 -0.66 0.27 -0.58
C ASN A 276 -1.82 -0.45 0.13
N GLY A 277 -3.06 -0.27 -0.33
CA GLY A 277 -4.25 -0.96 0.20
C GLY A 277 -4.50 -2.32 -0.47
N ILE A 278 -5.53 -3.05 -0.05
CA ILE A 278 -6.03 -4.22 -0.76
C ILE A 278 -6.86 -3.74 -1.95
N ILE A 279 -7.83 -2.87 -1.70
CA ILE A 279 -8.55 -2.11 -2.72
C ILE A 279 -8.33 -0.63 -2.40
N GLY A 280 -8.08 0.21 -3.41
CA GLY A 280 -7.97 1.66 -3.17
C GLY A 280 -9.32 2.25 -2.78
N ILE A 281 -10.28 2.17 -3.71
CA ILE A 281 -11.67 2.59 -3.48
C ILE A 281 -12.63 1.48 -3.92
N LEU A 282 -13.48 1.05 -2.99
CA LEU A 282 -14.62 0.16 -3.25
C LEU A 282 -15.89 0.99 -3.22
N ILE A 283 -16.71 0.89 -4.27
CA ILE A 283 -17.98 1.63 -4.37
C ILE A 283 -19.09 0.64 -4.69
N ASP A 284 -20.07 0.57 -3.79
CA ASP A 284 -21.21 -0.32 -3.91
C ASP A 284 -22.49 0.44 -4.21
N SER A 285 -23.12 0.11 -5.33
CA SER A 285 -24.43 0.59 -5.76
C SER A 285 -24.52 2.10 -6.02
N ILE A 286 -25.65 2.52 -6.55
CA ILE A 286 -26.01 3.90 -6.83
C ILE A 286 -26.79 4.47 -5.64
N GLY A 287 -26.28 5.55 -5.04
CA GLY A 287 -27.08 6.38 -4.13
C GLY A 287 -28.09 7.26 -4.86
N SER A 288 -27.86 7.53 -6.15
CA SER A 288 -28.70 8.32 -7.04
C SER A 288 -28.37 8.02 -8.52
N ASP A 289 -29.38 8.03 -9.39
CA ASP A 289 -29.21 7.90 -10.85
C ASP A 289 -28.67 9.18 -11.51
N THR A 290 -28.76 10.34 -10.83
CA THR A 290 -28.49 11.65 -11.45
C THR A 290 -27.23 12.34 -10.95
N ASN A 291 -26.81 12.05 -9.71
CA ASN A 291 -25.59 12.60 -9.14
C ASN A 291 -24.54 11.48 -9.04
N PRO A 292 -23.27 11.75 -9.42
CA PRO A 292 -22.22 10.77 -9.24
C PRO A 292 -22.04 10.44 -7.76
N THR A 293 -21.90 9.16 -7.44
CA THR A 293 -21.55 8.70 -6.09
C THR A 293 -20.16 9.21 -5.71
N LEU A 294 -19.24 9.26 -6.68
CA LEU A 294 -17.88 9.76 -6.50
C LEU A 294 -17.48 10.73 -7.63
N LYS A 295 -17.00 11.92 -7.24
CA LYS A 295 -16.19 12.80 -8.08
C LYS A 295 -14.73 12.68 -7.70
N LEU A 296 -13.87 12.37 -8.67
CA LEU A 296 -12.44 12.12 -8.45
C LEU A 296 -11.60 13.02 -9.35
N GLN A 297 -10.75 13.88 -8.78
CA GLN A 297 -9.98 14.83 -9.58
C GLN A 297 -8.53 14.94 -9.11
N ASN A 298 -7.61 15.03 -10.07
CA ASN A 298 -6.18 15.24 -9.81
C ASN A 298 -5.59 14.26 -8.77
N THR A 299 -6.01 12.99 -8.83
CA THR A 299 -5.79 12.00 -7.77
C THR A 299 -5.04 10.79 -8.31
N GLU A 300 -4.18 10.24 -7.47
CA GLU A 300 -3.30 9.12 -7.74
C GLU A 300 -3.69 7.92 -6.88
N ILE A 301 -3.91 6.76 -7.50
CA ILE A 301 -4.34 5.53 -6.81
C ILE A 301 -3.44 4.37 -7.26
N TYR A 302 -2.56 3.91 -6.36
CA TYR A 302 -1.42 3.08 -6.75
C TYR A 302 -1.16 1.90 -5.83
N ASN A 303 -0.54 0.86 -6.39
CA ASN A 303 0.08 -0.23 -5.65
C ASN A 303 -0.90 -0.93 -4.70
N HIS A 304 -2.02 -1.41 -5.24
CA HIS A 304 -3.06 -2.11 -4.50
C HIS A 304 -2.99 -3.62 -4.75
N SER A 305 -3.14 -4.45 -3.73
CA SER A 305 -2.96 -5.91 -3.92
C SER A 305 -4.10 -6.56 -4.71
N ASN A 306 -5.21 -5.86 -4.91
CA ASN A 306 -6.36 -6.33 -5.67
C ASN A 306 -6.78 -5.29 -6.74
N PHE A 307 -7.58 -4.29 -6.38
CA PHE A 307 -8.09 -3.28 -7.33
C PHE A 307 -7.63 -1.87 -6.97
N GLY A 308 -7.35 -1.04 -7.97
CA GLY A 308 -7.25 0.41 -7.73
C GLY A 308 -8.60 0.98 -7.35
N ILE A 309 -9.57 0.86 -8.27
CA ILE A 309 -10.99 1.10 -8.01
C ILE A 309 -11.80 -0.13 -8.40
N LEU A 310 -12.60 -0.64 -7.46
CA LEU A 310 -13.65 -1.61 -7.73
C LEU A 310 -15.00 -0.89 -7.58
N ALA A 311 -15.64 -0.64 -8.72
CA ALA A 311 -16.91 0.03 -8.81
C ALA A 311 -17.99 -0.97 -9.24
N ARG A 312 -19.07 -1.05 -8.47
CA ARG A 312 -20.14 -2.03 -8.68
C ARG A 312 -21.47 -1.31 -8.75
N GLU A 313 -22.10 -1.31 -9.93
CA GLU A 313 -23.40 -0.67 -10.17
C GLU A 313 -23.44 0.77 -9.64
N THR A 314 -22.50 1.63 -10.06
CA THR A 314 -22.36 2.98 -9.47
C THR A 314 -22.05 4.06 -10.50
N ASN A 315 -21.99 5.32 -10.03
CA ASN A 315 -21.75 6.49 -10.86
C ASN A 315 -20.44 7.19 -10.47
N ILE A 316 -19.48 7.29 -11.40
CA ILE A 316 -18.18 7.97 -11.22
C ILE A 316 -18.00 9.05 -12.28
N GLU A 317 -17.62 10.24 -11.83
CA GLU A 317 -17.13 11.32 -12.68
C GLU A 317 -15.68 11.65 -12.29
N ALA A 318 -14.75 11.50 -13.23
CA ALA A 318 -13.33 11.60 -12.94
C ALA A 318 -12.55 12.36 -14.02
N HIS A 319 -11.57 13.16 -13.60
CA HIS A 319 -10.60 13.73 -14.52
C HIS A 319 -9.22 13.92 -13.90
N ASN A 320 -8.17 13.86 -14.73
CA ASN A 320 -6.77 13.93 -14.27
C ASN A 320 -6.49 12.88 -13.18
N VAL A 321 -6.95 11.66 -13.39
CA VAL A 321 -6.77 10.56 -12.44
C VAL A 321 -5.75 9.58 -12.99
N VAL A 322 -4.90 9.06 -12.10
CA VAL A 322 -3.98 7.99 -12.44
C VAL A 322 -4.27 6.81 -11.54
N ILE A 323 -4.47 5.64 -12.15
CA ILE A 323 -4.72 4.40 -11.43
C ILE A 323 -3.79 3.33 -11.99
N GLY A 324 -3.04 2.65 -11.12
CA GLY A 324 -2.01 1.73 -11.60
C GLY A 324 -1.48 0.78 -10.56
N ALA A 325 -0.66 -0.17 -11.02
CA ALA A 325 -0.01 -1.19 -10.20
C ALA A 325 -0.97 -1.94 -9.24
N ALA A 326 -2.09 -2.44 -9.76
CA ALA A 326 -3.08 -3.23 -9.04
C ALA A 326 -3.00 -4.72 -9.40
N GLY A 327 -3.11 -5.60 -8.40
CA GLY A 327 -2.96 -7.05 -8.55
C GLY A 327 -3.97 -7.72 -9.49
N GLU A 328 -5.15 -7.14 -9.64
CA GLU A 328 -6.20 -7.57 -10.57
C GLU A 328 -6.46 -6.54 -11.67
N ALA A 329 -7.06 -5.39 -11.36
CA ALA A 329 -7.31 -4.33 -12.35
C ALA A 329 -7.13 -2.94 -11.74
N SER A 330 -6.65 -1.98 -12.53
CA SER A 330 -6.61 -0.58 -12.11
C SER A 330 -8.03 -0.05 -11.92
N LEU A 331 -8.92 -0.28 -12.88
CA LEU A 331 -10.34 0.03 -12.79
C LEU A 331 -11.18 -1.19 -13.18
N ALA A 332 -12.03 -1.64 -12.25
CA ALA A 332 -13.10 -2.58 -12.53
C ALA A 332 -14.44 -1.86 -12.37
N ALA A 333 -15.07 -1.50 -13.50
CA ALA A 333 -16.37 -0.86 -13.58
C ALA A 333 -17.43 -1.92 -13.92
N THR A 334 -17.94 -2.56 -12.88
CA THR A 334 -18.72 -3.80 -13.01
C THR A 334 -20.18 -3.62 -12.64
N ILE A 335 -21.03 -4.55 -13.07
CA ILE A 335 -22.46 -4.59 -12.75
C ILE A 335 -23.20 -3.33 -13.27
N GLY A 336 -22.76 -2.78 -14.41
CA GLY A 336 -23.36 -1.59 -15.01
C GLY A 336 -23.02 -0.30 -14.25
N GLY A 337 -23.83 0.75 -14.45
CA GLY A 337 -23.60 2.08 -13.88
C GLY A 337 -23.24 3.15 -14.92
N THR A 338 -22.63 4.25 -14.46
CA THR A 338 -22.27 5.42 -15.27
C THR A 338 -20.84 5.86 -14.96
N TYR A 339 -19.95 5.75 -15.93
CA TYR A 339 -18.53 6.04 -15.75
C TYR A 339 -18.08 7.07 -16.76
N ASN A 340 -17.58 8.21 -16.29
CA ASN A 340 -17.04 9.27 -17.14
C ASN A 340 -15.62 9.61 -16.69
N PHE A 341 -14.63 9.27 -17.52
CA PHE A 341 -13.23 9.57 -17.27
C PHE A 341 -12.67 10.45 -18.38
N THR A 342 -12.05 11.57 -18.01
CA THR A 342 -11.40 12.48 -18.95
C THR A 342 -9.96 12.72 -18.55
N HIS A 343 -9.00 12.69 -19.50
CA HIS A 343 -7.58 12.89 -19.20
C HIS A 343 -7.09 11.98 -18.05
N SER A 344 -7.29 10.67 -18.17
CA SER A 344 -6.92 9.72 -17.11
C SER A 344 -5.96 8.66 -17.64
N THR A 345 -5.08 8.17 -16.77
CA THR A 345 -4.08 7.16 -17.12
C THR A 345 -4.32 5.91 -16.27
N PHE A 346 -4.67 4.80 -16.92
CA PHE A 346 -4.78 3.48 -16.31
C PHE A 346 -3.55 2.67 -16.71
N ALA A 347 -2.57 2.57 -15.80
CA ALA A 347 -1.25 2.01 -16.08
C ALA A 347 -0.94 0.84 -15.14
N ASN A 348 -1.30 -0.38 -15.55
CA ASN A 348 -1.28 -1.56 -14.68
C ASN A 348 -0.01 -2.42 -14.83
N PHE A 349 1.12 -1.81 -14.49
CA PHE A 349 2.44 -2.46 -14.47
C PHE A 349 2.67 -3.25 -13.17
N TRP A 350 1.82 -4.23 -12.90
CA TRP A 350 1.93 -5.09 -11.71
C TRP A 350 3.14 -6.03 -11.79
N ASN A 351 3.94 -6.09 -10.72
CA ASN A 351 5.14 -6.93 -10.61
C ASN A 351 5.18 -7.83 -9.36
N ASN A 352 4.10 -7.84 -8.55
CA ASN A 352 4.00 -8.61 -7.30
C ASN A 352 3.22 -9.93 -7.46
N GLY A 353 3.13 -10.46 -8.68
CA GLY A 353 2.44 -11.72 -8.98
C GLY A 353 1.92 -11.79 -10.42
N ILE A 354 1.10 -12.79 -10.70
CA ILE A 354 0.40 -12.92 -11.99
C ILE A 354 -0.93 -12.18 -11.91
N ARG A 355 -1.23 -11.36 -12.91
CA ARG A 355 -2.49 -10.63 -13.04
C ARG A 355 -3.31 -11.18 -14.20
N GLN A 356 -4.57 -11.53 -13.94
CA GLN A 356 -5.45 -12.14 -14.94
C GLN A 356 -6.34 -11.12 -15.66
N LEU A 357 -6.72 -10.04 -14.99
CA LEU A 357 -7.62 -9.03 -15.56
C LEU A 357 -6.86 -7.92 -16.30
N PRO A 358 -7.49 -7.24 -17.27
CA PRO A 358 -6.94 -6.05 -17.93
C PRO A 358 -6.80 -4.86 -16.96
N ALA A 359 -6.08 -3.80 -17.36
CA ALA A 359 -6.00 -2.57 -16.58
C ALA A 359 -7.38 -1.96 -16.35
N VAL A 360 -8.24 -2.01 -17.38
CA VAL A 360 -9.63 -1.56 -17.30
C VAL A 360 -10.58 -2.66 -17.77
N LEU A 361 -11.47 -3.06 -16.87
CA LEU A 361 -12.57 -3.98 -17.13
C LEU A 361 -13.89 -3.23 -16.95
N VAL A 362 -14.77 -3.30 -17.95
CA VAL A 362 -16.14 -2.80 -17.84
C VAL A 362 -17.11 -3.93 -18.15
N ASN A 363 -18.07 -4.18 -17.27
CA ASN A 363 -19.13 -5.16 -17.53
C ASN A 363 -20.50 -4.68 -17.05
N ASN A 364 -21.54 -5.39 -17.48
CA ASN A 364 -22.93 -5.08 -17.13
C ASN A 364 -23.66 -6.20 -16.37
N PHE A 365 -22.92 -7.16 -15.81
CA PHE A 365 -23.54 -8.34 -15.21
C PHE A 365 -22.79 -8.84 -13.97
N PHE A 366 -23.45 -9.72 -13.24
CA PHE A 366 -22.87 -10.54 -12.19
C PHE A 366 -23.42 -11.95 -12.27
N THR A 367 -22.68 -12.93 -11.74
CA THR A 367 -23.12 -14.32 -11.65
C THR A 367 -23.21 -14.79 -10.21
N TYR A 368 -24.17 -15.67 -9.94
CA TYR A 368 -24.33 -16.34 -8.65
C TYR A 368 -24.91 -17.73 -8.84
N ASN A 369 -24.66 -18.63 -7.88
CA ASN A 369 -25.29 -19.94 -7.88
C ASN A 369 -26.65 -19.88 -7.16
N ASP A 370 -27.68 -20.42 -7.79
CA ASP A 370 -28.99 -20.57 -7.16
C ASP A 370 -29.00 -21.66 -6.07
N ALA A 371 -30.17 -21.88 -5.46
CA ALA A 371 -30.32 -22.91 -4.43
C ALA A 371 -30.07 -24.36 -4.92
N ASN A 372 -30.06 -24.60 -6.23
CA ASN A 372 -29.77 -25.89 -6.85
C ASN A 372 -28.31 -26.00 -7.34
N GLY A 373 -27.49 -24.97 -7.13
CA GLY A 373 -26.11 -24.92 -7.61
C GLY A 373 -25.97 -24.60 -9.10
N GLN A 374 -27.02 -24.08 -9.74
CA GLN A 374 -26.98 -23.61 -11.11
C GLN A 374 -26.47 -22.16 -11.15
N GLU A 375 -25.51 -21.87 -12.02
CA GLU A 375 -25.04 -20.50 -12.26
C GLU A 375 -26.11 -19.69 -13.00
N ILE A 376 -26.49 -18.57 -12.42
CA ILE A 376 -27.42 -17.58 -12.96
C ILE A 376 -26.63 -16.31 -13.28
N THR A 377 -26.86 -15.75 -14.47
CA THR A 377 -26.32 -14.45 -14.88
C THR A 377 -27.43 -13.41 -14.84
N GLU A 378 -27.19 -12.32 -14.13
CA GLU A 378 -28.09 -11.17 -14.10
C GLU A 378 -27.39 -9.93 -14.64
N THR A 379 -28.10 -9.21 -15.51
CA THR A 379 -27.62 -7.95 -16.09
C THR A 379 -28.16 -6.73 -15.34
N ARG A 380 -27.39 -5.65 -15.33
CA ARG A 380 -27.75 -4.29 -14.91
C ARG A 380 -27.40 -3.31 -16.03
N ALA A 381 -28.07 -2.16 -16.08
CA ALA A 381 -27.84 -1.21 -17.17
C ALA A 381 -26.47 -0.51 -17.02
N LEU A 382 -25.62 -0.60 -18.04
CA LEU A 382 -24.48 0.30 -18.21
C LEU A 382 -24.98 1.53 -19.00
N ASN A 383 -25.30 2.59 -18.28
CA ASN A 383 -25.90 3.80 -18.82
C ASN A 383 -24.88 4.62 -19.62
N ALA A 384 -23.62 4.62 -19.18
CA ALA A 384 -22.48 5.11 -19.95
C ALA A 384 -21.15 4.55 -19.43
N ALA A 385 -20.23 4.27 -20.34
CA ALA A 385 -18.81 4.13 -20.08
C ALA A 385 -18.05 5.02 -21.06
N ASN A 386 -17.86 6.29 -20.68
CA ASN A 386 -17.23 7.31 -21.50
C ASN A 386 -15.79 7.53 -21.05
N PHE A 387 -14.85 7.28 -21.97
CA PHE A 387 -13.43 7.54 -21.77
C PHE A 387 -12.94 8.51 -22.84
N THR A 388 -12.46 9.67 -22.42
CA THR A 388 -11.95 10.72 -23.32
C THR A 388 -10.52 11.08 -22.94
N ASN A 389 -9.59 11.07 -23.89
CA ASN A 389 -8.18 11.42 -23.63
C ASN A 389 -7.51 10.49 -22.61
N CYS A 390 -7.81 9.19 -22.64
CA CYS A 390 -7.28 8.24 -21.65
C CYS A 390 -6.17 7.33 -22.21
N ILE A 391 -5.24 6.94 -21.33
CA ILE A 391 -4.26 5.88 -21.61
C ILE A 391 -4.68 4.61 -20.89
N PHE A 392 -4.65 3.47 -21.60
CA PHE A 392 -4.82 2.13 -21.05
C PHE A 392 -3.56 1.32 -21.39
N GLY A 393 -2.75 0.99 -20.39
CA GLY A 393 -1.49 0.28 -20.60
C GLY A 393 -1.08 -0.56 -19.39
N GLY A 394 -0.11 -1.45 -19.57
CA GLY A 394 0.39 -2.33 -18.52
C GLY A 394 1.19 -3.51 -19.04
N ASN A 395 1.36 -4.53 -18.18
CA ASN A 395 2.19 -5.70 -18.50
C ASN A 395 1.46 -6.81 -19.27
N ASN A 396 0.13 -6.72 -19.45
CA ASN A 396 -0.65 -7.70 -20.20
C ASN A 396 -0.76 -7.29 -21.67
N ASN A 397 -1.00 -8.27 -22.55
CA ASN A 397 -1.22 -7.98 -23.97
C ASN A 397 -2.52 -7.19 -24.21
N ILE A 398 -3.53 -7.39 -23.36
CA ILE A 398 -4.84 -6.77 -23.44
C ILE A 398 -5.10 -6.03 -22.13
N GLU A 399 -5.21 -4.71 -22.20
CA GLU A 399 -5.37 -3.83 -21.03
C GLU A 399 -6.73 -3.14 -20.96
N PHE A 400 -7.61 -3.42 -21.92
CA PHE A 400 -8.96 -2.89 -21.95
C PHE A 400 -9.93 -3.96 -22.46
N VAL A 401 -10.97 -4.24 -21.68
CA VAL A 401 -12.04 -5.19 -22.05
C VAL A 401 -13.40 -4.60 -21.71
N LEU A 402 -14.31 -4.69 -22.68
CA LEU A 402 -15.75 -4.53 -22.50
C LEU A 402 -16.38 -5.92 -22.52
N ASP A 403 -16.93 -6.35 -21.38
CA ASP A 403 -17.52 -7.67 -21.20
C ASP A 403 -19.04 -7.53 -21.05
N LYS A 404 -19.75 -7.82 -22.14
CA LYS A 404 -21.18 -7.57 -22.25
C LYS A 404 -21.97 -8.87 -22.22
N VAL A 405 -23.04 -8.87 -21.44
CA VAL A 405 -24.13 -9.83 -21.55
C VAL A 405 -25.40 -9.12 -22.00
N ASP A 406 -26.07 -9.66 -23.01
CA ASP A 406 -27.33 -9.11 -23.51
C ASP A 406 -28.46 -9.23 -22.47
N GLY A 407 -29.33 -8.22 -22.39
CA GLY A 407 -30.45 -8.19 -21.44
C GLY A 407 -30.67 -6.82 -20.78
N SER A 408 -29.66 -5.96 -20.81
CA SER A 408 -29.72 -4.57 -20.32
C SER A 408 -29.00 -3.61 -21.28
N LEU A 409 -29.06 -2.30 -20.99
CA LEU A 409 -28.29 -1.31 -21.73
C LEU A 409 -26.79 -1.54 -21.58
N PHE A 410 -26.05 -1.30 -22.67
CA PHE A 410 -24.60 -1.34 -22.72
C PHE A 410 -24.05 -0.17 -23.53
N ASN A 411 -24.11 1.03 -22.97
CA ASN A 411 -23.69 2.25 -23.66
C ASN A 411 -22.25 2.62 -23.30
N TYR A 412 -21.43 2.91 -24.30
CA TYR A 412 -20.03 3.33 -24.11
C TYR A 412 -19.58 4.25 -25.24
N ASN A 413 -18.57 5.08 -24.96
CA ASN A 413 -17.90 5.91 -25.95
C ASN A 413 -16.43 6.09 -25.57
N ILE A 414 -15.52 5.75 -26.47
CA ILE A 414 -14.08 5.88 -26.25
C ILE A 414 -13.53 6.81 -27.33
N SER A 415 -12.96 7.95 -26.92
CA SER A 415 -12.46 8.95 -27.84
C SER A 415 -11.08 9.48 -27.46
N ASN A 416 -10.20 9.62 -28.46
CA ASN A 416 -8.85 10.16 -28.29
C ASN A 416 -8.05 9.40 -27.23
N CYS A 417 -8.12 8.08 -27.26
CA CYS A 417 -7.47 7.23 -26.27
C CYS A 417 -6.32 6.44 -26.89
N MET A 418 -5.33 6.10 -26.06
CA MET A 418 -4.28 5.16 -26.39
C MET A 418 -4.50 3.85 -25.63
N ILE A 419 -4.63 2.74 -26.34
CA ILE A 419 -5.08 1.46 -25.78
C ILE A 419 -4.07 0.37 -26.14
N GLN A 420 -3.52 -0.28 -25.11
CA GLN A 420 -2.76 -1.52 -25.28
C GLN A 420 -3.74 -2.69 -25.46
N PHE A 421 -3.79 -3.21 -26.69
CA PHE A 421 -4.66 -4.30 -27.10
C PHE A 421 -3.98 -5.10 -28.23
N ASN A 422 -3.24 -6.13 -27.84
CA ASN A 422 -2.54 -7.05 -28.72
C ASN A 422 -3.13 -8.45 -28.61
N ASP A 423 -4.22 -8.69 -29.33
CA ASP A 423 -4.89 -9.99 -29.39
C ASP A 423 -4.26 -10.91 -30.44
N ALA A 424 -3.04 -11.37 -30.17
CA ALA A 424 -2.31 -12.27 -31.08
C ALA A 424 -2.99 -13.64 -31.29
N SER A 425 -4.00 -13.97 -30.48
CA SER A 425 -4.75 -15.21 -30.51
C SER A 425 -6.12 -15.10 -31.20
N ASP A 426 -6.48 -13.90 -31.69
CA ASP A 426 -7.78 -13.63 -32.32
C ASP A 426 -8.97 -14.04 -31.41
N SER A 427 -8.83 -13.89 -30.09
CA SER A 427 -9.86 -14.27 -29.10
C SER A 427 -11.04 -13.30 -29.06
N PHE A 428 -10.87 -12.07 -29.57
CA PHE A 428 -11.86 -10.99 -29.54
C PHE A 428 -12.32 -10.54 -30.92
N THR A 429 -11.92 -11.22 -32.00
CA THR A 429 -12.25 -10.83 -33.39
C THR A 429 -13.75 -10.74 -33.67
N ASP A 430 -14.56 -11.59 -33.03
CA ASP A 430 -16.02 -11.60 -33.19
C ASP A 430 -16.77 -10.79 -32.11
N VAL A 431 -16.05 -10.09 -31.23
CA VAL A 431 -16.65 -9.26 -30.18
C VAL A 431 -16.87 -7.85 -30.70
N VAL A 432 -18.11 -7.53 -31.07
CA VAL A 432 -18.51 -6.22 -31.65
C VAL A 432 -18.07 -5.05 -30.77
N GLU A 433 -18.17 -5.22 -29.45
CA GLU A 433 -17.78 -4.20 -28.47
C GLU A 433 -16.28 -3.90 -28.47
N LEU A 434 -15.43 -4.77 -29.03
CA LEU A 434 -13.98 -4.62 -29.13
C LEU A 434 -13.48 -4.48 -30.58
N ASP A 435 -14.39 -4.25 -31.54
CA ASP A 435 -14.03 -3.90 -32.92
C ASP A 435 -13.62 -2.41 -32.99
N PHE A 436 -12.35 -2.11 -32.79
CA PHE A 436 -11.83 -0.74 -32.81
C PHE A 436 -11.85 -0.07 -34.21
N GLU A 437 -12.04 -0.84 -35.29
CA GLU A 437 -11.96 -0.32 -36.67
C GLU A 437 -13.35 0.09 -37.21
N ASN A 438 -14.38 -0.73 -36.98
CA ASN A 438 -15.71 -0.52 -37.58
C ASN A 438 -16.76 -0.01 -36.60
N ASN A 439 -16.51 -0.07 -35.29
CA ASN A 439 -17.48 0.34 -34.28
C ASN A 439 -17.44 1.87 -34.06
N THR A 440 -18.58 2.52 -34.27
CA THR A 440 -18.72 3.99 -34.20
C THR A 440 -18.53 4.59 -32.82
N ASN A 441 -18.51 3.75 -31.77
CA ASN A 441 -18.24 4.18 -30.40
C ASN A 441 -16.75 4.51 -30.16
N TYR A 442 -15.86 4.13 -31.08
CA TYR A 442 -14.44 4.44 -31.05
C TYR A 442 -14.06 5.57 -31.99
N GLN A 443 -13.31 6.54 -31.50
CA GLN A 443 -12.90 7.74 -32.26
C GLN A 443 -11.45 8.09 -31.93
N ASN A 444 -10.60 8.28 -32.95
CA ASN A 444 -9.19 8.69 -32.78
C ASN A 444 -8.41 7.79 -31.79
N ILE A 445 -8.49 6.47 -31.97
CA ILE A 445 -7.82 5.50 -31.10
C ILE A 445 -6.39 5.25 -31.60
N ILE A 446 -5.44 5.22 -30.66
CA ILE A 446 -4.07 4.78 -30.89
C ILE A 446 -3.92 3.40 -30.26
N LEU A 447 -3.93 2.35 -31.08
CA LEU A 447 -3.71 0.99 -30.60
C LEU A 447 -2.22 0.71 -30.45
N ASN A 448 -1.85 0.16 -29.30
CA ASN A 448 -0.48 -0.29 -28.98
C ASN A 448 0.59 0.79 -29.17
N GLY A 449 0.24 2.06 -28.90
CA GLY A 449 1.18 3.18 -28.91
C GLY A 449 2.18 3.12 -27.77
N PHE A 450 3.35 3.74 -27.97
CA PHE A 450 4.39 3.82 -26.95
C PHE A 450 4.10 4.98 -25.98
N ALA A 451 3.82 4.65 -24.72
CA ALA A 451 3.49 5.67 -23.72
C ALA A 451 4.69 6.47 -23.22
N ASN A 452 5.91 5.91 -23.29
CA ASN A 452 7.14 6.49 -22.73
C ASN A 452 6.99 6.93 -21.27
N PHE A 453 6.58 6.03 -20.38
CA PHE A 453 6.48 6.33 -18.94
C PHE A 453 7.87 6.50 -18.32
N ARG A 454 8.04 7.48 -17.41
CA ARG A 454 9.31 7.80 -16.75
C ARG A 454 9.86 6.62 -15.95
N ASP A 455 9.03 6.01 -15.11
CA ASP A 455 9.40 4.79 -14.39
C ASP A 455 8.15 3.96 -14.05
N SER A 456 7.74 3.11 -14.98
CA SER A 456 6.54 2.29 -14.84
C SER A 456 6.64 1.25 -13.72
N GLN A 457 7.84 0.93 -13.21
CA GLN A 457 8.04 -0.04 -12.14
C GLN A 457 7.92 0.57 -10.74
N ASN A 458 7.96 1.91 -10.63
CA ASN A 458 7.83 2.68 -9.39
C ASN A 458 6.62 3.64 -9.43
N GLU A 459 5.56 3.21 -10.13
CA GLU A 459 4.28 3.93 -10.23
C GLU A 459 4.39 5.38 -10.77
N ASP A 460 5.45 5.64 -11.54
CA ASP A 460 5.73 6.94 -12.13
C ASP A 460 5.31 6.97 -13.60
N PHE A 461 4.02 7.23 -13.79
CA PHE A 461 3.35 7.18 -15.08
C PHE A 461 3.32 8.52 -15.82
N ILE A 462 4.25 9.42 -15.53
CA ILE A 462 4.45 10.65 -16.30
C ILE A 462 5.03 10.27 -17.66
N ILE A 463 4.47 10.81 -18.75
CA ILE A 463 4.91 10.52 -20.11
C ILE A 463 6.09 11.41 -20.54
N GLY A 464 7.00 10.85 -21.33
CA GLY A 464 8.16 11.54 -21.90
C GLY A 464 7.93 12.07 -23.30
N GLN A 465 8.94 12.76 -23.87
CA GLN A 465 8.87 13.39 -25.19
C GLN A 465 8.76 12.41 -26.37
N ASP A 466 9.12 11.13 -26.19
CA ASP A 466 8.95 10.10 -27.22
C ASP A 466 7.57 9.41 -27.19
N SER A 467 6.62 9.93 -26.42
CA SER A 467 5.28 9.32 -26.28
C SER A 467 4.41 9.56 -27.52
N ASP A 468 3.73 8.50 -27.98
CA ASP A 468 2.73 8.60 -29.06
C ASP A 468 1.46 9.35 -28.63
N ALA A 469 1.29 9.60 -27.33
CA ALA A 469 0.17 10.35 -26.76
C ALA A 469 0.25 11.87 -27.03
N ILE A 470 1.40 12.37 -27.47
CA ILE A 470 1.69 13.81 -27.54
C ILE A 470 0.84 14.52 -28.58
N ASN A 471 0.18 15.61 -28.18
CA ASN A 471 -0.70 16.43 -29.00
C ASN A 471 -1.88 15.66 -29.64
N LYS A 472 -2.27 14.50 -29.09
CA LYS A 472 -3.33 13.63 -29.65
C LYS A 472 -4.66 13.71 -28.91
N ALA A 473 -4.71 14.39 -27.76
CA ALA A 473 -5.96 14.56 -27.03
C ALA A 473 -6.87 15.60 -27.69
N LYS A 474 -8.17 15.42 -27.46
CA LYS A 474 -9.21 16.39 -27.76
C LYS A 474 -9.18 17.51 -26.73
N THR A 475 -9.38 18.77 -27.14
CA THR A 475 -9.56 19.88 -26.18
C THR A 475 -10.82 19.67 -25.34
N THR A 476 -10.71 19.88 -24.04
CA THR A 476 -11.81 19.75 -23.07
C THR A 476 -11.94 21.01 -22.22
N SER A 477 -12.90 21.04 -21.29
CA SER A 477 -13.02 22.10 -20.29
C SER A 477 -11.90 22.07 -19.24
N PHE A 478 -11.13 20.99 -19.15
CA PHE A 478 -10.06 20.83 -18.17
C PHE A 478 -8.74 21.38 -18.72
N SER A 479 -8.37 22.57 -18.26
CA SER A 479 -7.25 23.36 -18.84
C SER A 479 -5.88 23.05 -18.27
N PHE A 480 -5.80 22.21 -17.23
CA PHE A 480 -4.57 21.84 -16.54
C PHE A 480 -4.46 20.32 -16.40
N ASP A 481 -3.24 19.81 -16.36
CA ASP A 481 -2.94 18.43 -15.99
C ASP A 481 -2.87 18.24 -14.48
N ILE A 482 -2.63 17.00 -14.03
CA ILE A 482 -2.52 16.66 -12.61
C ILE A 482 -1.37 17.37 -11.89
N LEU A 483 -0.35 17.84 -12.62
CA LEU A 483 0.79 18.61 -12.12
C LEU A 483 0.60 20.13 -12.23
N GLY A 484 -0.55 20.60 -12.72
CA GLY A 484 -0.83 22.02 -12.94
C GLY A 484 -0.23 22.60 -14.21
N ILE A 485 0.22 21.77 -15.15
CA ILE A 485 0.73 22.19 -16.47
C ILE A 485 -0.47 22.49 -17.38
N VAL A 486 -0.41 23.64 -18.07
CA VAL A 486 -1.47 24.08 -19.00
C VAL A 486 -1.56 23.13 -20.20
N ARG A 487 -2.77 22.75 -20.59
CA ARG A 487 -3.07 21.84 -21.72
C ARG A 487 -4.16 22.35 -22.67
N THR A 488 -4.29 23.67 -22.80
CA THR A 488 -5.35 24.31 -23.62
C THR A 488 -5.11 24.19 -25.13
N THR A 489 -3.84 24.09 -25.56
CA THR A 489 -3.44 23.94 -26.96
C THR A 489 -2.68 22.65 -27.15
N ASN A 490 -3.14 21.82 -28.08
CA ASN A 490 -2.55 20.51 -28.40
C ASN A 490 -2.31 19.63 -27.15
N PRO A 491 -3.36 19.27 -26.40
CA PRO A 491 -3.17 18.45 -25.21
C PRO A 491 -2.63 17.05 -25.56
N ASP A 492 -1.82 16.51 -24.66
CA ASP A 492 -1.45 15.08 -24.67
C ASP A 492 -2.58 14.20 -24.11
N ILE A 493 -2.65 12.95 -24.57
CA ILE A 493 -3.54 11.91 -24.01
C ILE A 493 -3.01 11.50 -22.62
N GLY A 494 -3.93 11.26 -21.68
CA GLY A 494 -3.62 10.83 -20.32
C GLY A 494 -3.70 11.95 -19.28
N ALA A 495 -3.31 11.60 -18.05
CA ALA A 495 -3.38 12.51 -16.90
C ALA A 495 -2.32 13.61 -16.90
N TYR A 496 -1.21 13.41 -17.62
CA TYR A 496 -0.03 14.29 -17.63
C TYR A 496 0.16 15.00 -18.97
N GLN A 497 0.81 16.16 -18.98
CA GLN A 497 1.56 16.62 -20.16
C GLN A 497 2.96 16.02 -20.14
N SER A 498 3.49 15.83 -21.34
CA SER A 498 4.82 15.28 -21.56
C SER A 498 5.90 16.18 -20.99
N ILE A 499 6.90 15.56 -20.37
CA ILE A 499 8.08 16.24 -19.85
C ILE A 499 9.34 15.66 -20.51
N THR A 500 10.49 16.31 -20.28
CA THR A 500 11.80 15.73 -20.59
C THR A 500 12.34 15.08 -19.32
N PHE A 501 12.83 13.85 -19.42
CA PHE A 501 13.58 13.15 -18.38
C PHE A 501 14.74 12.37 -19.03
N GLU A 502 15.78 12.07 -18.23
CA GLU A 502 16.99 11.35 -18.66
C GLU A 502 16.81 9.84 -18.72
#